data_AF-A0A943K7Z4-F1
#
_entry.id   AF-A0A943K7Z4-F1
#
_cell.length_a   1.000
_cell.length_b   1.000
_cell.length_c   1.000
_cell.angle_alpha   90.00
_cell.angle_beta   90.00
_cell.angle_gamma   90.00
#
_symmetry.space_group_name_H-M   'P 1'
#
loop_
_entity.id
_entity.type
_entity.pdbx_description
1 polymer ?
#
loop_
_entity_poly.entity_id
_entity_poly.type
_entity_poly.pdbx_seq_one_letter_code
_entity_poly.pdbx_strand_id
1 'polypeptide(L)'
;MMSILLIIAVLSASACVLIAQADYSYGARYHYQFSTAGTENTTKHPYAERDIVDISRDLKPNNPVQNFEIRLYVRTWGKYNIVGPYITTNTSQNNYTYTWENVNPDRYFNNYAYFEIRKTSSGGTTIAGDLETYSRTLV
;
A
#
# COMPACT_ATOMS: atom_id res chain seq x y z
N MET A 1 11.26 -39.17 -18.62
CA MET A 1 10.65 -38.34 -17.55
C MET A 1 11.52 -37.15 -17.10
N MET A 2 12.66 -36.84 -17.75
CA MET A 2 13.51 -35.66 -17.40
C MET A 2 13.07 -34.34 -18.05
N SER A 3 12.30 -34.35 -19.14
CA SER A 3 11.96 -33.11 -19.88
C SER A 3 10.97 -32.18 -19.17
N ILE A 4 10.00 -32.72 -18.43
CA ILE A 4 8.93 -31.90 -17.86
C ILE A 4 9.44 -31.06 -16.68
N LEU A 5 10.30 -31.64 -15.84
CA LEU A 5 10.92 -30.92 -14.71
C LEU A 5 11.86 -29.81 -15.20
N LEU A 6 12.58 -30.04 -16.30
CA LEU A 6 13.44 -29.02 -16.91
C LEU A 6 12.64 -27.86 -17.49
N ILE A 7 11.51 -28.14 -18.14
CA ILE A 7 10.60 -27.11 -18.67
C ILE A 7 10.01 -26.28 -17.55
N ILE A 8 9.58 -26.90 -16.44
CA ILE A 8 9.05 -26.19 -15.28
C ILE A 8 10.13 -25.30 -14.64
N ALA A 9 11.37 -25.78 -14.55
CA ALA A 9 12.49 -24.99 -14.01
C ALA A 9 12.87 -23.80 -14.91
N VAL A 10 12.81 -23.96 -16.24
CA VAL A 10 13.06 -22.87 -17.19
C VAL A 10 11.93 -21.84 -17.15
N LEU A 11 10.67 -22.27 -17.05
CA LEU A 11 9.51 -21.38 -16.94
C LEU A 11 9.48 -20.61 -15.62
N SER A 12 9.86 -21.24 -14.50
CA SER A 12 9.93 -20.56 -13.20
C SER A 12 11.07 -19.55 -13.15
N ALA A 13 12.24 -19.88 -13.70
CA ALA A 13 13.37 -18.96 -13.81
C ALA A 13 13.05 -17.76 -14.71
N SER A 14 12.38 -17.98 -15.84
CA SER A 14 12.01 -16.89 -16.76
C SER A 14 10.90 -16.00 -16.20
N ALA A 15 9.94 -16.54 -15.44
CA ALA A 15 8.98 -15.72 -14.69
C ALA A 15 9.65 -14.86 -13.61
N CYS A 16 10.62 -15.41 -12.87
CA CYS A 16 11.40 -14.65 -11.88
C CYS A 16 12.26 -13.54 -12.52
N VAL A 17 12.83 -13.79 -13.71
CA VAL A 17 13.61 -12.78 -14.45
C VAL A 17 12.71 -11.68 -15.02
N LEU A 18 11.52 -12.01 -15.53
CA LEU A 18 10.57 -11.02 -16.04
C LEU A 18 10.03 -10.09 -14.94
N ILE A 19 9.82 -10.61 -13.73
CA ILE A 19 9.38 -9.81 -12.57
C ILE A 19 10.53 -8.93 -12.03
N ALA A 20 11.78 -9.38 -12.15
CA ALA A 20 12.97 -8.62 -11.78
C ALA A 20 13.41 -7.57 -12.82
N GLN A 21 12.85 -7.61 -14.04
CA GLN A 21 13.21 -6.71 -15.16
C GLN A 21 12.25 -5.53 -15.38
N ALA A 22 11.15 -5.46 -14.65
CA ALA A 22 10.32 -4.26 -14.69
C ALA A 22 11.00 -3.18 -13.83
N ASP A 23 11.73 -2.28 -14.48
CA ASP A 23 12.17 -1.05 -13.83
C ASP A 23 10.92 -0.24 -13.48
N TYR A 24 10.85 0.19 -12.23
CA TYR A 24 9.76 1.02 -11.75
C TYR A 24 10.32 2.38 -11.34
N SER A 25 9.67 3.44 -11.82
CA SER A 25 9.90 4.77 -11.29
C SER A 25 8.77 5.13 -10.32
N TYR A 26 9.13 5.90 -9.30
CA TYR A 26 8.18 6.37 -8.30
C TYR A 26 7.83 7.82 -8.60
N GLY A 27 6.52 8.11 -8.63
CA GLY A 27 6.00 9.47 -8.81
C GLY A 27 6.21 10.36 -7.58
N ALA A 28 5.43 11.44 -7.50
CA ALA A 28 5.46 12.35 -6.36
C ALA A 28 5.18 11.60 -5.04
N ARG A 29 6.00 11.91 -4.02
CA ARG A 29 5.87 11.34 -2.68
C ARG A 29 5.16 12.31 -1.75
N TYR A 30 4.22 11.78 -0.98
CA TYR A 30 3.48 12.50 0.04
C TYR A 30 3.75 11.86 1.39
N HIS A 31 4.09 12.67 2.39
CA HIS A 31 4.45 12.24 3.73
C HIS A 31 3.49 12.88 4.73
N TYR A 32 2.97 12.09 5.67
CA TYR A 32 2.08 12.60 6.71
C TYR A 32 2.16 11.75 7.98
N GLN A 33 1.96 12.42 9.10
CA GLN A 33 1.87 11.81 10.42
C GLN A 33 0.48 11.21 10.64
N PHE A 34 0.39 10.12 11.39
CA PHE A 34 -0.88 9.50 11.76
C PHE A 34 -0.88 8.94 13.19
N SER A 35 -2.08 8.66 13.73
CA SER A 35 -2.30 8.07 15.06
C SER A 35 -3.56 7.18 15.10
N THR A 36 -3.45 5.90 15.43
CA THR A 36 -4.60 4.97 15.44
C THR A 36 -5.50 5.05 16.67
N ALA A 37 -5.49 6.18 17.40
CA ALA A 37 -6.34 6.37 18.58
C ALA A 37 -7.83 6.07 18.28
N GLY A 38 -8.24 6.38 17.05
CA GLY A 38 -9.48 5.91 16.43
C GLY A 38 -9.26 5.54 14.96
N THR A 39 -10.12 6.07 14.10
CA THR A 39 -9.99 5.99 12.65
C THR A 39 -9.37 7.30 12.18
N GLU A 40 -8.18 7.24 11.59
CA GLU A 40 -7.54 8.39 10.97
C GLU A 40 -7.54 8.25 9.46
N ASN A 41 -7.84 9.35 8.78
CA ASN A 41 -7.79 9.44 7.33
C ASN A 41 -6.70 10.41 6.91
N THR A 42 -6.01 10.04 5.86
CA THR A 42 -4.90 10.83 5.35
C THR A 42 -5.43 11.93 4.44
N THR A 43 -4.56 12.87 4.08
CA THR A 43 -4.93 13.89 3.11
C THR A 43 -5.25 13.25 1.77
N LYS A 44 -6.23 13.81 1.06
CA LYS A 44 -6.63 13.39 -0.28
C LYS A 44 -5.60 13.86 -1.29
N HIS A 45 -5.09 12.94 -2.10
CA HIS A 45 -4.11 13.23 -3.13
C HIS A 45 -4.59 12.77 -4.52
N PRO A 46 -4.33 13.58 -5.57
CA PRO A 46 -4.36 13.10 -6.94
C PRO A 46 -3.10 12.25 -7.21
N TYR A 47 -3.29 11.07 -7.78
CA TYR A 47 -2.20 10.14 -8.13
C TYR A 47 -2.22 9.95 -9.64
N ALA A 48 -1.11 10.26 -10.30
CA ALA A 48 -1.02 10.28 -11.76
C ALA A 48 -0.97 8.88 -12.39
N GLU A 49 -0.58 7.85 -11.62
CA GLU A 49 -0.14 6.57 -12.18
C GLU A 49 -0.93 5.38 -11.65
N ARG A 50 -0.76 4.25 -12.34
CA ARG A 50 -1.63 3.06 -12.22
C ARG A 50 -1.67 2.44 -10.83
N ASP A 51 -0.53 2.31 -10.16
CA ASP A 51 -0.42 1.54 -8.92
C ASP A 51 -0.18 2.51 -7.75
N ILE A 52 -0.95 2.41 -6.67
CA ILE A 52 -0.78 3.24 -5.47
C ILE A 52 -0.04 2.46 -4.40
N VAL A 53 0.92 3.12 -3.76
CA VAL A 53 1.84 2.51 -2.81
C VAL A 53 1.83 3.28 -1.49
N ASP A 54 1.96 2.53 -0.41
CA ASP A 54 2.21 3.07 0.93
C ASP A 54 3.46 2.45 1.56
N ILE A 55 4.16 3.25 2.37
CA ILE A 55 5.25 2.83 3.24
C ILE A 55 5.02 3.43 4.61
N SER A 56 4.79 2.56 5.59
CA SER A 56 4.69 2.94 7.00
C SER A 56 6.07 3.07 7.66
N ARG A 57 6.35 4.23 8.25
CA ARG A 57 7.62 4.61 8.87
C ARG A 57 7.43 5.03 10.32
N ASP A 58 8.53 4.97 11.08
CA ASP A 58 8.62 5.48 12.46
C ASP A 58 7.49 5.02 13.39
N LEU A 59 7.01 3.80 13.16
CA LEU A 59 5.94 3.18 13.94
C LEU A 59 6.34 3.08 15.42
N LYS A 60 5.42 3.45 16.31
CA LYS A 60 5.59 3.33 17.77
C LYS A 60 4.27 2.98 18.46
N PRO A 61 4.34 2.24 19.59
CA PRO A 61 5.52 1.58 20.14
C PRO A 61 5.80 0.22 19.46
N ASN A 62 7.08 -0.14 19.33
CA ASN A 62 7.49 -1.42 18.71
C ASN A 62 7.44 -2.62 19.67
N ASN A 63 7.35 -2.37 20.97
CA ASN A 63 7.24 -3.39 21.99
C ASN A 63 6.20 -2.96 23.05
N PRO A 64 5.14 -3.75 23.31
CA PRO A 64 4.75 -4.93 22.55
C PRO A 64 4.45 -4.60 21.08
N VAL A 65 4.57 -5.58 20.18
CA VAL A 65 4.18 -5.41 18.76
C VAL A 65 2.67 -5.22 18.70
N GLN A 66 2.21 -4.21 17.97
CA GLN A 66 0.79 -3.85 17.89
C GLN A 66 0.31 -3.88 16.45
N ASN A 67 -0.89 -4.43 16.23
CA ASN A 67 -1.48 -4.59 14.90
C ASN A 67 -2.49 -3.47 14.59
N PHE A 68 -2.46 -2.99 13.34
CA PHE A 68 -3.40 -2.01 12.79
C PHE A 68 -3.77 -2.37 11.35
N GLU A 69 -4.83 -1.74 10.85
CA GLU A 69 -5.30 -1.92 9.48
C GLU A 69 -5.07 -0.65 8.65
N ILE A 70 -4.69 -0.85 7.40
CA ILE A 70 -4.58 0.18 6.37
C ILE A 70 -5.56 -0.14 5.25
N ARG A 71 -6.31 0.87 4.80
CA ARG A 71 -7.32 0.77 3.74
C ARG A 71 -7.16 1.90 2.75
N LEU A 72 -7.15 1.58 1.45
CA LEU A 72 -7.17 2.58 0.39
C LEU A 72 -8.62 2.91 0.01
N TYR A 73 -8.95 4.20 0.05
CA TYR A 73 -10.21 4.72 -0.46
C TYR A 73 -9.96 5.61 -1.68
N VAL A 74 -10.72 5.36 -2.74
CA VAL A 74 -10.72 6.20 -3.94
C VAL A 74 -12.10 6.82 -4.10
N ARG A 75 -12.15 8.13 -4.36
CA ARG A 75 -13.41 8.77 -4.77
C ARG A 75 -13.74 8.32 -6.18
N THR A 76 -14.99 8.03 -6.45
CA THR A 76 -15.52 7.86 -7.81
C THR A 76 -16.91 8.47 -7.80
N TRP A 77 -17.11 9.57 -8.55
CA TRP A 77 -18.42 10.17 -8.80
C TRP A 77 -19.15 10.60 -7.53
N GLY A 78 -18.41 11.16 -6.56
CA GLY A 78 -18.95 11.64 -5.30
C GLY A 78 -18.99 10.61 -4.16
N LYS A 79 -18.81 9.32 -4.44
CA LYS A 79 -18.76 8.26 -3.43
C LYS A 79 -17.31 7.83 -3.17
N TYR A 80 -16.97 7.52 -1.92
CA TYR A 80 -15.69 6.93 -1.56
C TYR A 80 -15.87 5.42 -1.42
N ASN A 81 -15.18 4.65 -2.25
CA ASN A 81 -15.23 3.19 -2.19
C ASN A 81 -13.89 2.66 -1.71
N ILE A 82 -13.94 1.62 -0.87
CA ILE A 82 -12.76 0.84 -0.52
C ILE A 82 -12.26 0.17 -1.80
N VAL A 83 -10.96 0.27 -2.06
CA VAL A 83 -10.33 -0.38 -3.20
C VAL A 83 -9.45 -1.52 -2.71
N GLY A 84 -9.78 -2.74 -3.15
CA GLY A 84 -9.03 -3.94 -2.80
C GLY A 84 -9.23 -4.40 -1.35
N PRO A 85 -8.43 -5.37 -0.88
CA PRO A 85 -8.43 -5.79 0.51
C PRO A 85 -7.84 -4.70 1.41
N TYR A 86 -8.29 -4.68 2.66
CA TYR A 86 -7.53 -3.99 3.70
C TYR A 86 -6.31 -4.83 4.07
N ILE A 87 -5.25 -4.16 4.53
CA ILE A 87 -4.01 -4.79 4.93
C ILE A 87 -3.92 -4.72 6.45
N THR A 88 -3.65 -5.85 7.09
CA THR A 88 -3.24 -5.88 8.50
C THR A 88 -1.73 -5.78 8.58
N THR A 89 -1.23 -4.78 9.29
CA THR A 89 0.19 -4.52 9.50
C THR A 89 0.49 -4.30 10.99
N ASN A 90 1.75 -4.16 11.37
CA ASN A 90 2.15 -4.01 12.77
C ASN A 90 3.41 -3.18 12.99
N THR A 91 3.67 -2.79 14.24
CA THR A 91 4.78 -1.90 14.61
C THR A 91 6.19 -2.49 14.41
N SER A 92 6.32 -3.79 14.12
CA SER A 92 7.60 -4.40 13.69
C SER A 92 7.86 -4.26 12.18
N GLN A 93 6.84 -3.92 11.39
CA GLN A 93 6.92 -3.78 9.93
C GLN A 93 7.30 -2.35 9.50
N ASN A 94 8.26 -1.75 10.20
CA ASN A 94 8.77 -0.43 9.84
C ASN A 94 9.48 -0.50 8.47
N ASN A 95 9.15 0.41 7.57
CA ASN A 95 9.60 0.48 6.18
C ASN A 95 9.07 -0.65 5.25
N TYR A 96 8.04 -1.39 5.64
CA TYR A 96 7.38 -2.31 4.72
C TYR A 96 6.58 -1.52 3.68
N THR A 97 6.64 -1.97 2.43
CA THR A 97 5.94 -1.37 1.29
C THR A 97 4.73 -2.22 0.93
N TYR A 98 3.58 -1.58 0.75
CA TYR A 98 2.36 -2.22 0.25
C TYR A 98 1.90 -1.52 -1.02
N THR A 99 1.40 -2.31 -1.98
CA THR A 99 1.00 -1.81 -3.30
C THR A 99 -0.39 -2.29 -3.64
N TRP A 100 -1.27 -1.35 -4.01
CA TRP A 100 -2.54 -1.63 -4.65
C TRP A 100 -2.35 -1.47 -6.16
N GLU A 101 -2.28 -2.62 -6.84
CA GLU A 101 -2.09 -2.68 -8.29
C GLU A 101 -3.37 -2.26 -9.03
N ASN A 102 -3.19 -1.60 -10.17
CA ASN A 102 -4.29 -1.22 -11.06
C ASN A 102 -5.29 -0.21 -10.44
N VAL A 103 -4.86 0.52 -9.41
CA VAL A 103 -5.65 1.54 -8.71
C VAL A 103 -5.14 2.94 -9.04
N ASN A 104 -5.78 3.60 -10.02
CA ASN A 104 -5.51 4.99 -10.35
C ASN A 104 -6.79 5.83 -10.25
N PRO A 105 -6.88 6.81 -9.33
CA PRO A 105 -8.01 7.71 -9.20
C PRO A 105 -8.22 8.56 -10.47
N ASP A 106 -7.15 8.96 -11.16
CA ASP A 106 -7.19 9.81 -12.36
C ASP A 106 -7.79 9.12 -13.59
N ARG A 107 -8.03 7.80 -13.54
CA ARG A 107 -8.88 7.10 -14.53
C ARG A 107 -10.31 7.63 -14.58
N TYR A 108 -10.69 8.43 -13.58
CA TYR A 108 -12.00 8.99 -13.42
C TYR A 108 -11.85 10.51 -13.17
N PHE A 109 -12.69 11.37 -13.76
CA PHE A 109 -12.64 12.83 -13.58
C PHE A 109 -12.84 13.27 -12.10
N ASN A 110 -12.01 14.20 -11.59
CA ASN A 110 -12.10 14.81 -10.24
C ASN A 110 -12.00 13.81 -9.06
N ASN A 111 -11.09 12.84 -9.14
CA ASN A 111 -10.94 11.83 -8.10
C ASN A 111 -9.62 11.95 -7.36
N TYR A 112 -9.67 11.56 -6.09
CA TYR A 112 -8.55 11.60 -5.17
C TYR A 112 -8.54 10.27 -4.43
N ALA A 113 -7.37 9.87 -3.96
CA ALA A 113 -7.23 8.76 -3.03
C ALA A 113 -6.74 9.23 -1.66
N TYR A 114 -7.12 8.50 -0.62
CA TYR A 114 -6.60 8.65 0.73
C TYR A 114 -6.59 7.29 1.42
N PHE A 115 -5.80 7.18 2.47
CA PHE A 115 -5.75 5.98 3.29
C PHE A 115 -6.55 6.19 4.58
N GLU A 116 -7.25 5.14 5.00
CA GLU A 116 -7.82 5.05 6.33
C GLU A 116 -6.93 4.09 7.14
N ILE A 117 -6.51 4.55 8.31
CA ILE A 117 -5.65 3.82 9.23
C ILE A 117 -6.41 3.67 10.53
N ARG A 118 -6.52 2.44 11.04
CA ARG A 118 -7.32 2.18 12.22
C ARG A 118 -6.74 1.04 13.06
N LYS A 119 -6.93 1.13 14.37
CA LYS A 119 -6.60 0.03 15.29
C LYS A 119 -7.51 -1.17 15.04
N THR A 120 -6.96 -2.37 15.25
CA THR A 120 -7.69 -3.64 15.06
C THR A 120 -8.72 -3.93 16.16
N SER A 121 -8.61 -3.32 17.34
CA SER A 121 -9.54 -3.54 18.47
C SER A 121 -9.85 -2.26 19.24
N SER A 122 -11.07 -2.16 19.80
CA SER A 122 -11.58 -0.91 20.42
C SER A 122 -10.87 -0.49 21.71
N GLY A 123 -10.08 -1.37 22.34
CA GLY A 123 -9.28 -1.08 23.55
C GLY A 123 -7.76 -1.15 23.36
N GLY A 124 -7.28 -1.27 22.11
CA GLY A 124 -5.85 -1.36 21.81
C GLY A 124 -5.10 -0.05 22.08
N THR A 125 -3.80 -0.15 22.33
CA THR A 125 -2.89 0.98 22.43
C THR A 125 -2.86 1.78 21.13
N THR A 126 -2.72 3.09 21.25
CA THR A 126 -2.56 3.99 20.10
C THR A 126 -1.21 3.76 19.44
N ILE A 127 -1.22 3.57 18.12
CA ILE A 127 -0.03 3.48 17.29
C ILE A 127 0.13 4.82 16.57
N ALA A 128 1.31 5.41 16.62
CA ALA A 128 1.64 6.59 15.85
C ALA A 128 2.82 6.31 14.93
N GLY A 129 2.89 7.06 13.83
CA GLY A 129 3.98 6.96 12.87
C GLY A 129 3.81 7.92 11.71
N ASP A 130 4.63 7.69 10.69
CA ASP A 130 4.62 8.41 9.42
C ASP A 130 4.18 7.46 8.31
N LEU A 131 3.43 7.96 7.36
CA LEU A 131 3.05 7.21 6.17
C LEU A 131 3.46 8.00 4.94
N GLU A 132 4.33 7.37 4.15
CA GLU A 132 4.78 7.85 2.85
C GLU A 132 3.94 7.17 1.78
N THR A 133 3.43 7.94 0.83
CA THR A 133 2.61 7.41 -0.28
C THR A 133 3.04 7.98 -1.60
N TYR A 134 2.89 7.19 -2.66
CA TYR A 134 3.20 7.59 -4.01
C TYR A 134 2.52 6.63 -5.00
N SER A 135 2.58 6.95 -6.28
CA SER A 135 2.19 6.03 -7.34
C SER A 135 3.41 5.44 -8.05
N ARG A 136 3.32 4.18 -8.46
CA ARG A 136 4.37 3.48 -9.22
C ARG A 136 4.08 3.55 -10.72
N THR A 137 5.10 3.88 -11.51
CA THR A 137 5.07 3.93 -12.97
C THR A 137 5.85 2.73 -13.51
N LEU A 138 5.29 2.05 -14.51
CA LEU A 138 6.04 1.13 -15.37
C LEU A 138 6.95 1.98 -16.26
N VAL A 139 8.27 1.80 -16.17
CA VAL A 139 9.24 2.44 -17.07
C VAL A 139 9.10 1.84 -18.48
#